data_AF-A0A0Q4YEH7-F1
#
_entry.id   AF-A0A0Q4YEH7-F1
#
_cell.length_a   1.000
_cell.length_b   1.000
_cell.length_c   1.000
_cell.angle_alpha   90.00
_cell.angle_beta   90.00
_cell.angle_gamma   90.00
#
_symmetry.space_group_name_H-M   'P 1'
#
loop_
_entity.id
_entity.type
_entity.pdbx_description
1 polymer ?
#
loop_
_entity_poly.entity_id
_entity_poly.type
_entity_poly.pdbx_seq_one_letter_code
_entity_poly.pdbx_strand_id
1 'polypeptide(L)'
;MRRSACAVRALAGACALALAGCAFGPPATDAPTVTQSALGPPVSRADGLAGFEAEQRMRVVVLEHQERWAEAAWAWEVLNVLRPGHAAYRNGAAMLQRRIDASVAEQLEQAATAQQRGALDVASTHYLRALAMQPDQAKAADALRAIERERNRRNYLGKPSRLTILRRGGVEAMPPRTPAVPKVGTAGAATKRADPEAP
;
A
#
# COMPACT_ATOMS: atom_id res chain seq x y z
N MET A 1 -19.70 -10.33 -39.71
CA MET A 1 -18.46 -10.16 -40.52
C MET A 1 -18.03 -8.70 -40.37
N ARG A 2 -16.88 -8.25 -39.89
CA ARG A 2 -15.53 -8.77 -39.54
C ARG A 2 -15.01 -7.82 -38.42
N ARG A 3 -14.78 -8.29 -37.19
CA ARG A 3 -13.47 -8.46 -36.55
C ARG A 3 -12.37 -7.48 -37.02
N SER A 4 -12.01 -6.53 -36.14
CA SER A 4 -10.71 -5.86 -36.15
C SER A 4 -10.06 -6.04 -34.77
N ALA A 5 -9.10 -6.95 -34.73
CA ALA A 5 -8.09 -7.11 -33.69
C ALA A 5 -6.73 -6.77 -34.32
N CYS A 6 -5.69 -6.65 -33.48
CA CYS A 6 -4.30 -6.22 -33.76
C CYS A 6 -4.08 -4.70 -33.60
N ALA A 7 -3.09 -4.20 -32.86
CA ALA A 7 -1.85 -4.82 -32.42
C ALA A 7 -1.35 -4.23 -31.08
N VAL A 8 -0.98 -5.13 -30.17
CA VAL A 8 -0.05 -4.89 -29.06
C VAL A 8 1.31 -5.41 -29.52
N ARG A 9 2.37 -4.58 -29.42
CA ARG A 9 3.80 -4.97 -29.30
C ARG A 9 4.58 -3.70 -28.96
N ALA A 10 4.97 -3.51 -27.70
CA ALA A 10 6.21 -4.01 -27.11
C ALA A 10 7.45 -3.35 -27.72
N LEU A 11 8.00 -2.35 -27.03
CA LEU A 11 9.40 -1.96 -27.16
C LEU A 11 10.00 -1.83 -25.76
N ALA A 12 10.70 -2.87 -25.35
CA ALA A 12 11.57 -2.89 -24.18
C ALA A 12 13.01 -3.02 -24.69
N GLY A 13 13.93 -2.30 -24.05
CA GLY A 13 15.33 -2.68 -23.95
C GLY A 13 16.33 -1.89 -24.79
N ALA A 14 17.29 -1.29 -24.08
CA ALA A 14 18.65 -0.87 -24.44
C ALA A 14 18.91 0.57 -23.93
N CYS A 15 19.95 0.92 -23.19
CA CYS A 15 21.16 0.22 -22.77
C CYS A 15 21.69 0.92 -21.51
N ALA A 16 22.25 0.12 -20.59
CA ALA A 16 23.21 0.55 -19.59
C ALA A 16 24.49 1.05 -20.28
N LEU A 17 25.19 1.98 -19.60
CA LEU A 17 26.56 2.52 -19.76
C LEU A 17 26.45 4.05 -19.51
N ALA A 18 27.08 4.68 -18.53
CA ALA A 18 28.43 4.46 -18.03
C ALA A 18 28.57 4.83 -16.54
N LEU A 19 29.16 3.90 -15.80
CA LEU A 19 29.95 4.18 -14.60
C LEU A 19 31.33 4.66 -15.06
N ALA A 20 31.65 5.94 -14.86
CA ALA A 20 33.02 6.44 -14.89
C ALA A 20 33.07 7.80 -14.18
N GLY A 21 33.95 7.94 -13.18
CA GLY A 21 34.35 9.25 -12.68
C GLY A 21 34.35 9.44 -11.16
N CYS A 22 34.99 8.54 -10.41
CA CYS A 22 35.66 8.95 -9.17
C CYS A 22 37.15 9.20 -9.48
N ALA A 23 37.73 10.19 -8.79
CA ALA A 23 39.14 10.56 -8.68
C ALA A 23 39.62 11.75 -9.53
N PHE A 24 39.59 12.95 -8.93
CA PHE A 24 40.73 13.87 -9.02
C PHE A 24 40.87 14.66 -7.72
N GLY A 25 42.10 14.68 -7.19
CA GLY A 25 42.44 15.08 -5.83
C GLY A 25 42.49 16.59 -5.57
N PRO A 26 42.73 17.00 -4.32
CA PRO A 26 42.73 18.41 -3.92
C PRO A 26 43.98 19.13 -4.43
N PRO A 27 43.88 20.26 -5.13
CA PRO A 27 44.98 21.20 -5.19
C PRO A 27 45.13 21.89 -3.83
N ALA A 28 46.39 22.05 -3.44
CA ALA A 28 46.82 22.73 -2.24
C ALA A 28 46.20 24.14 -2.11
N THR A 29 45.90 24.48 -0.86
CA THR A 29 45.97 25.80 -0.23
C THR A 29 46.18 26.98 -1.17
N ASP A 30 45.07 27.58 -1.59
CA ASP A 30 44.93 29.03 -1.56
C ASP A 30 43.60 29.32 -0.87
N ALA A 31 43.69 30.01 0.27
CA ALA A 31 42.51 30.49 0.98
C ALA A 31 41.67 31.31 -0.01
N PRO A 32 40.37 31.02 -0.18
CA PRO A 32 39.51 31.95 -0.87
C PRO A 32 39.47 33.20 0.01
N THR A 33 40.21 34.23 -0.42
CA THR A 33 39.77 35.60 -0.18
C THR A 33 38.36 35.62 -0.72
N VAL A 34 37.38 35.61 0.19
CA VAL A 34 35.98 35.83 -0.15
C VAL A 34 35.92 37.27 -0.62
N THR A 35 36.25 37.47 -1.89
CA THR A 35 35.89 38.65 -2.64
C THR A 35 34.37 38.60 -2.70
N GLN A 36 33.74 39.23 -1.71
CA GLN A 36 32.35 39.62 -1.80
C GLN A 36 32.26 40.52 -3.04
N SER A 37 31.86 39.93 -4.17
CA SER A 37 31.34 40.67 -5.29
C SER A 37 30.06 41.38 -4.82
N ALA A 38 30.26 42.60 -4.33
CA ALA A 38 29.39 43.73 -4.61
C ALA A 38 29.02 43.71 -6.12
N LEU A 39 27.80 43.92 -6.60
CA LEU A 39 26.71 44.72 -6.07
C LEU A 39 25.42 44.36 -6.86
N GLY A 40 24.65 43.37 -6.41
CA GLY A 40 23.20 43.40 -6.64
C GLY A 40 22.61 44.25 -5.51
N PRO A 41 21.54 45.06 -5.73
CA PRO A 41 20.89 45.73 -4.61
C PRO A 41 20.50 44.67 -3.56
N PRO A 42 20.64 44.96 -2.26
CA PRO A 42 20.18 44.04 -1.23
C PRO A 42 18.68 43.85 -1.44
N VAL A 43 18.29 42.70 -1.99
CA VAL A 43 16.87 42.33 -2.04
C VAL A 43 16.39 42.37 -0.61
N SER A 44 15.49 43.31 -0.33
CA SER A 44 14.94 43.44 1.00
C SER A 44 14.27 42.11 1.33
N ARG A 45 14.31 41.68 2.59
CA ARG A 45 13.57 40.49 3.04
C ARG A 45 12.08 40.58 2.62
N ALA A 46 11.54 41.80 2.56
CA ALA A 46 10.19 42.07 2.06
C ALA A 46 10.03 41.73 0.56
N ASP A 47 11.01 42.06 -0.27
CA ASP A 47 11.00 41.77 -1.71
C ASP A 47 11.15 40.27 -1.98
N GLY A 48 12.01 39.59 -1.21
CA GLY A 48 12.15 38.14 -1.28
C GLY A 48 10.87 37.39 -0.88
N LEU A 49 10.18 37.87 0.17
CA LEU A 49 8.90 37.30 0.59
C LEU A 49 7.81 37.49 -0.48
N ALA A 50 7.74 38.67 -1.10
CA ALA A 50 6.78 38.94 -2.17
C ALA A 50 7.01 38.04 -3.40
N GLY A 51 8.26 37.81 -3.78
CA GLY A 51 8.62 36.88 -4.85
C GLY A 51 8.19 35.44 -4.56
N PHE A 52 8.47 34.96 -3.35
CA PHE A 52 8.03 33.64 -2.89
C PHE A 52 6.50 33.50 -2.84
N GLU A 53 5.80 34.53 -2.36
CA GLU A 53 4.33 34.58 -2.33
C GLU A 53 3.74 34.46 -3.75
N ALA A 54 4.32 35.17 -4.73
CA ALA A 54 3.92 35.08 -6.13
C ALA A 54 4.16 33.68 -6.72
N GLU A 55 5.30 33.06 -6.40
CA GLU A 55 5.62 31.69 -6.82
C GLU A 55 4.62 30.67 -6.26
N GLN A 56 4.29 30.77 -4.97
CA GLN A 56 3.29 29.87 -4.35
C GLN A 56 1.91 30.04 -4.99
N ARG A 57 1.48 31.27 -5.26
CA ARG A 57 0.21 31.53 -5.98
C ARG A 57 0.21 30.88 -7.36
N MET A 58 1.32 30.95 -8.08
CA MET A 58 1.40 30.31 -9.39
C MET A 58 1.39 28.79 -9.30
N ARG A 59 2.07 28.24 -8.29
CA ARG A 59 2.06 26.81 -8.01
C ARG A 59 0.66 26.28 -7.74
N VAL A 60 -0.15 27.00 -6.95
CA VAL A 60 -1.55 26.66 -6.72
C VAL A 60 -2.29 26.53 -8.05
N VAL A 61 -2.22 27.55 -8.92
CA VAL A 61 -2.93 27.55 -10.22
C VAL A 61 -2.52 26.37 -11.08
N VAL A 62 -1.22 26.06 -11.14
CA VAL A 62 -0.69 24.91 -11.91
C VAL A 62 -1.18 23.58 -11.33
N LEU A 63 -1.19 23.42 -10.01
CA LEU A 63 -1.63 22.18 -9.35
C LEU A 63 -3.14 21.97 -9.47
N GLU A 64 -3.94 23.03 -9.36
CA GLU A 64 -5.38 22.96 -9.58
C GLU A 64 -5.73 22.55 -11.02
N HIS A 65 -5.00 23.05 -12.01
CA HIS A 65 -5.18 22.64 -13.41
C HIS A 65 -4.76 21.17 -13.65
N GLN A 66 -3.81 20.66 -12.86
CA GLN A 66 -3.37 19.26 -12.94
C GLN A 66 -4.23 18.31 -12.09
N GLU A 67 -5.29 18.81 -11.45
CA GLU A 67 -6.14 18.06 -10.50
C GLU A 67 -5.35 17.44 -9.34
N ARG A 68 -4.21 18.05 -8.99
CA ARG A 68 -3.33 17.65 -7.88
C ARG A 68 -3.79 18.33 -6.60
N TRP A 69 -4.97 17.93 -6.13
CA TRP A 69 -5.70 18.64 -5.08
C TRP A 69 -4.95 18.68 -3.74
N ALA A 70 -4.30 17.59 -3.36
CA ALA A 70 -3.57 17.50 -2.09
C ALA A 70 -2.36 18.45 -2.07
N GLU A 71 -1.60 18.52 -3.15
CA GLU A 71 -0.47 19.43 -3.26
C GLU A 71 -0.92 20.90 -3.37
N ALA A 72 -2.04 21.15 -4.07
CA ALA A 72 -2.63 22.48 -4.14
C ALA A 72 -3.07 22.95 -2.75
N ALA A 73 -3.66 22.07 -1.94
CA ALA A 73 -4.07 22.36 -0.57
C ALA A 73 -2.86 22.74 0.29
N TRP A 74 -1.75 22.02 0.15
CA TRP A 74 -0.52 22.36 0.86
C TRP A 74 0.03 23.73 0.46
N ALA A 75 -0.01 24.08 -0.83
CA ALA A 75 0.41 25.40 -1.29
C ALA A 75 -0.48 26.55 -0.75
N TRP A 76 -1.79 26.31 -0.63
CA TRP A 76 -2.71 27.23 0.05
C TRP A 76 -2.41 27.38 1.54
N GLU A 77 -2.07 26.30 2.24
CA GLU A 77 -1.66 26.35 3.65
C GLU A 77 -0.40 27.20 3.85
N VAL A 78 0.60 27.06 2.97
CA VAL A 78 1.79 27.92 3.00
C VAL A 78 1.38 29.40 2.89
N LEU A 79 0.50 29.75 1.94
CA LEU A 79 0.01 31.13 1.79
C LEU A 79 -0.74 31.63 3.03
N ASN A 80 -1.55 30.78 3.67
CA ASN A 80 -2.24 31.11 4.91
C ASN A 80 -1.27 31.33 6.09
N VAL A 81 -0.19 30.54 6.18
CA VAL A 81 0.85 30.71 7.20
C VAL A 81 1.62 32.03 6.99
N LEU A 82 1.92 32.39 5.74
CA LEU A 82 2.61 33.65 5.44
C LEU A 82 1.73 34.88 5.72
N ARG A 83 0.43 34.79 5.44
CA ARG A 83 -0.51 35.91 5.51
C ARG A 83 -1.85 35.47 6.12
N PRO A 84 -1.92 35.20 7.44
CA PRO A 84 -3.13 34.67 8.07
C PRO A 84 -4.33 35.62 7.99
N GLY A 85 -4.08 36.93 7.89
CA GLY A 85 -5.11 37.95 7.75
C GLY A 85 -5.70 38.08 6.34
N HIS A 86 -5.07 37.51 5.30
CA HIS A 86 -5.49 37.72 3.91
C HIS A 86 -6.71 36.86 3.55
N ALA A 87 -7.88 37.49 3.43
CA ALA A 87 -9.15 36.80 3.22
C ALA A 87 -9.19 35.97 1.93
N ALA A 88 -8.53 36.41 0.85
CA ALA A 88 -8.54 35.68 -0.41
C ALA A 88 -7.87 34.29 -0.29
N TYR A 89 -6.83 34.15 0.54
CA TYR A 89 -6.13 32.87 0.72
C TYR A 89 -6.94 31.89 1.54
N ARG A 90 -7.56 32.36 2.62
CA ARG A 90 -8.48 31.54 3.41
C ARG A 90 -9.69 31.09 2.59
N ASN A 91 -10.25 31.98 1.78
CA ASN A 91 -11.37 31.66 0.90
C ASN A 91 -10.96 30.67 -0.20
N GLY A 92 -9.78 30.83 -0.79
CA GLY A 92 -9.23 29.89 -1.78
C GLY A 92 -9.02 28.50 -1.19
N ALA A 93 -8.37 28.41 -0.03
CA ALA A 93 -8.18 27.17 0.71
C ALA A 93 -9.52 26.48 1.05
N ALA A 94 -10.49 27.24 1.56
CA ALA A 94 -11.82 26.71 1.90
C ALA A 94 -12.59 26.22 0.67
N MET A 95 -12.47 26.92 -0.47
CA MET A 95 -13.08 26.48 -1.73
C MET A 95 -12.43 25.19 -2.23
N LEU A 96 -11.11 25.08 -2.18
CA LEU A 96 -10.39 23.88 -2.58
C LEU A 96 -10.75 22.69 -1.69
N GLN A 97 -10.83 22.90 -0.37
CA GLN A 97 -11.24 21.85 0.56
C GLN A 97 -12.62 21.29 0.22
N ARG A 98 -13.60 22.15 -0.12
CA ARG A 98 -14.92 21.68 -0.57
C ARG A 98 -14.87 20.86 -1.84
N ARG A 99 -13.95 21.17 -2.77
CA ARG A 99 -13.74 20.35 -3.98
C ARG A 99 -13.16 18.99 -3.64
N ILE A 100 -12.21 18.93 -2.71
CA ILE A 100 -11.65 17.68 -2.19
C ILE A 100 -12.76 16.85 -1.52
N ASP A 101 -13.60 17.46 -0.69
CA ASP A 101 -14.69 16.76 -0.02
C ASP A 101 -15.69 16.17 -1.03
N ALA A 102 -16.01 16.94 -2.08
CA ALA A 102 -16.91 16.49 -3.15
C ALA A 102 -16.31 15.34 -3.97
N SER A 103 -15.04 15.42 -4.35
CA SER A 103 -14.37 14.35 -5.11
C SER A 103 -14.20 13.09 -4.28
N VAL A 104 -13.91 13.21 -2.98
CA VAL A 104 -13.87 12.08 -2.04
C VAL A 104 -15.25 11.42 -1.94
N ALA A 105 -16.33 12.21 -1.81
CA ALA A 105 -17.68 11.68 -1.77
C ALA A 105 -18.03 10.90 -3.05
N GLU A 106 -17.68 11.43 -4.22
CA GLU A 106 -17.86 10.76 -5.51
C GLU A 106 -17.10 9.42 -5.56
N GLN A 107 -15.83 9.41 -5.17
CA GLN A 107 -15.03 8.18 -5.13
C GLN A 107 -15.63 7.14 -4.19
N LEU A 108 -16.15 7.55 -3.02
CA LEU A 108 -16.79 6.64 -2.07
C LEU A 108 -18.08 6.02 -2.64
N GLU A 109 -18.87 6.78 -3.39
CA GLU A 109 -20.08 6.28 -4.05
C GLU A 109 -19.76 5.29 -5.18
N GLN A 110 -18.79 5.63 -6.03
CA GLN A 110 -18.30 4.76 -7.10
C GLN A 110 -17.74 3.45 -6.52
N ALA A 111 -16.97 3.53 -5.44
CA ALA A 111 -16.44 2.38 -4.73
C ALA A 111 -17.55 1.47 -4.18
N ALA A 112 -18.55 2.06 -3.51
CA ALA A 112 -19.68 1.33 -2.95
C ALA A 112 -20.49 0.62 -4.04
N THR A 113 -20.74 1.30 -5.16
CA THR A 113 -21.45 0.73 -6.31
C THR A 113 -20.67 -0.43 -6.93
N ALA A 114 -19.36 -0.28 -7.11
CA ALA A 114 -18.50 -1.36 -7.61
C ALA A 114 -18.46 -2.56 -6.64
N GLN A 115 -18.42 -2.30 -5.33
CA GLN A 115 -18.44 -3.34 -4.31
C GLN A 115 -19.76 -4.12 -4.31
N GLN A 116 -20.90 -3.44 -4.43
CA GLN A 116 -22.22 -4.08 -4.55
C GLN A 116 -22.33 -4.99 -5.77
N ARG A 117 -21.65 -4.63 -6.87
CA ARG A 117 -21.55 -5.46 -8.09
C ARG A 117 -20.54 -6.61 -7.98
N GLY A 118 -19.84 -6.73 -6.86
CA GLY A 118 -18.79 -7.73 -6.65
C GLY A 118 -17.45 -7.42 -7.32
N ALA A 119 -17.29 -6.24 -7.94
CA ALA A 119 -16.07 -5.79 -8.59
C ALA A 119 -15.07 -5.25 -7.56
N LEU A 120 -14.51 -6.15 -6.74
CA LEU A 120 -13.67 -5.79 -5.58
C LEU A 120 -12.38 -5.03 -5.95
N ASP A 121 -11.76 -5.31 -7.11
CA ASP A 121 -10.56 -4.58 -7.56
C ASP A 121 -10.87 -3.12 -7.93
N VAL A 122 -12.00 -2.90 -8.61
CA VAL A 122 -12.47 -1.56 -8.99
C VAL A 122 -12.86 -0.78 -7.73
N ALA A 123 -13.61 -1.42 -6.82
CA ALA A 123 -13.95 -0.83 -5.53
C ALA A 123 -12.71 -0.41 -4.73
N SER A 124 -11.70 -1.29 -4.67
CA SER A 124 -10.43 -0.99 -3.97
C SER A 124 -9.72 0.23 -4.57
N THR A 125 -9.70 0.34 -5.90
CA THR A 125 -9.08 1.48 -6.59
C THR A 125 -9.76 2.80 -6.21
N HIS A 126 -11.09 2.84 -6.18
CA HIS A 126 -11.82 4.05 -5.80
C HIS A 126 -11.65 4.40 -4.30
N TYR A 127 -11.68 3.40 -3.41
CA TYR A 127 -11.38 3.65 -1.99
C TYR A 127 -9.96 4.17 -1.77
N LEU A 128 -8.97 3.66 -2.50
CA LEU A 128 -7.60 4.16 -2.43
C LEU A 128 -7.47 5.58 -2.97
N ARG A 129 -8.20 5.95 -4.03
CA ARG A 129 -8.28 7.34 -4.51
C ARG A 129 -8.86 8.28 -3.46
N ALA A 130 -9.92 7.87 -2.77
CA ALA A 130 -10.47 8.63 -1.65
C ALA A 130 -9.41 8.86 -0.55
N LEU A 131 -8.67 7.81 -0.17
CA LEU A 131 -7.60 7.90 0.84
C LEU A 131 -6.39 8.72 0.40
N ALA A 132 -6.07 8.73 -0.89
CA ALA A 132 -4.99 9.55 -1.43
C ALA A 132 -5.29 11.06 -1.30
N MET A 133 -6.57 11.44 -1.33
CA MET A 133 -7.03 12.81 -1.11
C MET A 133 -7.24 13.13 0.37
N GLN A 134 -7.80 12.19 1.15
CA GLN A 134 -8.03 12.32 2.59
C GLN A 134 -7.58 11.06 3.33
N PRO A 135 -6.38 11.06 3.92
CA PRO A 135 -5.80 9.86 4.52
C PRO A 135 -6.53 9.40 5.79
N ASP A 136 -7.31 10.28 6.42
CA ASP A 136 -8.07 10.04 7.65
C ASP A 136 -9.50 9.52 7.39
N GLN A 137 -9.86 9.21 6.15
CA GLN A 137 -11.19 8.72 5.81
C GLN A 137 -11.45 7.28 6.30
N ALA A 138 -12.00 7.19 7.52
CA ALA A 138 -12.31 5.93 8.20
C ALA A 138 -13.17 4.98 7.34
N LYS A 139 -14.19 5.51 6.65
CA LYS A 139 -15.10 4.71 5.81
C LYS A 139 -14.36 3.97 4.69
N ALA A 140 -13.40 4.62 4.03
CA ALA A 140 -12.60 4.00 2.97
C ALA A 140 -11.63 2.95 3.54
N ALA A 141 -10.97 3.28 4.66
CA ALA A 141 -10.05 2.37 5.33
C ALA A 141 -10.76 1.08 5.80
N ASP A 142 -11.94 1.20 6.41
CA ASP A 142 -12.73 0.06 6.87
C ASP A 142 -13.25 -0.80 5.71
N ALA A 143 -13.68 -0.17 4.62
CA ALA A 143 -14.12 -0.88 3.43
C ALA A 143 -12.98 -1.70 2.80
N LEU A 144 -11.77 -1.16 2.71
CA LEU A 144 -10.59 -1.89 2.22
C LEU A 144 -10.27 -3.11 3.11
N ARG A 145 -10.33 -2.95 4.44
CA ARG A 145 -10.17 -4.08 5.38
C ARG A 145 -11.24 -5.15 5.18
N ALA A 146 -12.48 -4.76 4.88
CA ALA A 146 -13.56 -5.69 4.59
C ALA A 146 -13.33 -6.43 3.26
N ILE A 147 -12.91 -5.72 2.21
CA ILE A 147 -12.56 -6.30 0.90
C ILE A 147 -11.43 -7.32 1.06
N GLU A 148 -10.39 -6.99 1.82
CA GLU A 148 -9.25 -7.89 2.02
C GLU A 148 -9.64 -9.16 2.80
N ARG A 149 -10.46 -9.02 3.85
CA ARG A 149 -11.03 -10.19 4.56
C ARG A 149 -11.84 -11.08 3.63
N GLU A 150 -12.62 -10.50 2.72
CA GLU A 150 -13.41 -11.24 1.75
C GLU A 150 -12.53 -11.94 0.71
N ARG A 151 -11.47 -11.29 0.21
CA ARG A 151 -10.47 -11.93 -0.67
C ARG A 151 -9.81 -13.11 0.02
N ASN A 152 -9.38 -12.93 1.26
CA ASN A 152 -8.77 -14.00 2.04
C ASN A 152 -9.74 -15.15 2.30
N ARG A 153 -11.00 -14.87 2.61
CA ARG A 153 -12.04 -15.90 2.72
C ARG A 153 -12.17 -16.71 1.42
N ARG A 154 -12.29 -16.03 0.27
CA ARG A 154 -12.40 -16.70 -1.04
C ARG A 154 -11.16 -17.52 -1.40
N ASN A 155 -9.97 -17.02 -1.08
CA ASN A 155 -8.71 -17.67 -1.42
C ASN A 155 -8.36 -18.86 -0.52
N TYR A 156 -8.66 -18.77 0.78
CA TYR A 156 -8.16 -19.70 1.79
C TYR A 156 -9.23 -20.60 2.41
N LEU A 157 -10.49 -20.17 2.50
CA LEU A 157 -11.54 -20.95 3.19
C LEU A 157 -12.31 -21.91 2.27
N GLY A 158 -12.21 -21.76 0.94
CA GLY A 158 -12.92 -22.61 -0.03
C GLY A 158 -12.07 -23.66 -0.76
N LYS A 159 -10.73 -23.58 -0.68
CA LYS A 159 -9.85 -24.60 -1.26
C LYS A 159 -9.61 -25.66 -0.19
N PRO A 160 -10.04 -26.93 -0.36
CA PRO A 160 -9.65 -27.98 0.56
C PRO A 160 -8.14 -27.95 0.65
N SER A 161 -7.64 -27.65 1.86
CA SER A 161 -6.21 -27.59 2.11
C SER A 161 -5.59 -28.85 1.50
N ARG A 162 -4.50 -28.71 0.75
CA ARG A 162 -3.86 -29.86 0.09
C ARG A 162 -3.56 -31.00 1.09
N LEU A 163 -3.42 -30.64 2.37
CA LEU A 163 -3.32 -31.53 3.53
C LEU A 163 -4.55 -32.42 3.77
N THR A 164 -5.78 -31.91 3.60
CA THR A 164 -7.00 -32.71 3.77
C THR A 164 -7.27 -33.63 2.57
N ILE A 165 -6.82 -33.27 1.37
CA ILE A 165 -6.90 -34.17 0.20
C ILE A 165 -5.90 -35.33 0.32
N LEU A 166 -4.65 -35.05 0.68
CA LEU A 166 -3.62 -36.09 0.83
C LEU A 166 -3.92 -37.07 1.96
N ARG A 167 -4.52 -36.61 3.07
CA ARG A 167 -4.92 -37.50 4.17
C ARG A 167 -6.07 -38.43 3.81
N ARG A 168 -6.97 -38.02 2.89
CA ARG A 168 -8.06 -38.88 2.40
C ARG A 168 -7.60 -39.90 1.35
N GLY A 169 -6.60 -39.55 0.55
CA GLY A 169 -5.95 -40.50 -0.37
C GLY A 169 -5.07 -41.56 0.32
N GLY A 170 -4.70 -41.35 1.59
CA GLY A 170 -3.89 -42.29 2.37
C GLY A 170 -4.69 -43.37 3.13
N VAL A 171 -6.03 -43.35 3.09
CA VAL A 171 -6.86 -44.34 3.80
C VAL A 171 -7.17 -45.59 2.94
N GLU A 172 -6.67 -45.64 1.71
CA GLU A 172 -6.90 -46.76 0.77
C GLU A 172 -5.67 -47.65 0.56
N ALA A 173 -4.71 -47.64 1.49
CA ALA A 173 -3.58 -48.57 1.48
C ALA A 173 -3.28 -49.10 2.89
N MET A 174 -4.32 -49.56 3.60
CA MET A 174 -4.12 -50.51 4.69
C MET A 174 -4.09 -51.91 4.06
N PRO A 175 -2.93 -52.60 3.95
CA PRO A 175 -2.93 -54.00 3.51
C PRO A 175 -3.74 -54.84 4.50
N PRO A 176 -4.46 -55.88 4.03
CA PRO A 176 -5.28 -56.70 4.90
C PRO A 176 -4.39 -57.35 5.96
N ARG A 177 -4.68 -57.06 7.23
CA ARG A 177 -4.12 -57.79 8.37
C ARG A 177 -4.53 -59.25 8.23
N THR A 178 -3.57 -60.12 7.96
CA THR A 178 -3.77 -61.57 8.02
C THR A 178 -4.03 -62.00 9.47
N PRO A 179 -4.99 -62.91 9.71
CA PRO A 179 -5.25 -63.42 11.05
C PRO A 179 -4.10 -64.32 11.51
N ALA A 180 -3.54 -64.02 12.68
CA ALA A 180 -2.52 -64.82 13.33
C ALA A 180 -3.13 -66.13 13.86
N VAL A 181 -2.52 -67.27 13.51
CA VAL A 181 -2.87 -68.60 13.98
C VAL A 181 -2.46 -68.76 15.45
N PRO A 182 -3.33 -69.26 16.35
CA PRO A 182 -2.95 -69.50 17.74
C PRO A 182 -2.14 -70.80 17.86
N LYS A 183 -0.94 -70.71 18.45
CA LYS A 183 -0.19 -71.88 18.89
C LYS A 183 -0.79 -72.39 20.21
N VAL A 184 -1.36 -73.59 20.15
CA VAL A 184 -1.71 -74.42 21.30
C VAL A 184 -0.43 -74.92 21.96
N GLY A 185 -0.22 -74.54 23.21
CA GLY A 185 0.83 -75.05 24.08
C GLY A 185 0.20 -75.58 25.37
N THR A 186 0.17 -76.90 25.48
CA THR A 186 -0.37 -77.69 26.58
C THR A 186 0.49 -77.63 27.84
N ALA A 187 -0.20 -77.43 28.97
CA ALA A 187 -0.05 -78.06 30.30
C ALA A 187 1.35 -78.25 30.93
N GLY A 188 1.48 -77.73 32.15
CA GLY A 188 2.47 -78.15 33.13
C GLY A 188 2.14 -77.57 34.51
N ALA A 189 1.68 -78.43 35.41
CA ALA A 189 1.12 -78.13 36.72
C ALA A 189 2.18 -77.93 37.83
N ALA A 190 1.65 -77.56 39.01
CA ALA A 190 2.16 -77.77 40.38
C ALA A 190 2.60 -76.48 41.11
N THR A 191 1.74 -75.91 41.97
CA THR A 191 1.59 -76.16 43.43
C THR A 191 2.63 -75.39 44.27
N LYS A 192 2.17 -74.54 45.22
CA LYS A 192 2.42 -74.66 46.69
C LYS A 192 2.42 -73.32 47.47
N ARG A 193 1.55 -73.25 48.50
CA ARG A 193 1.57 -72.49 49.80
C ARG A 193 1.43 -70.95 49.75
N ALA A 194 0.40 -70.34 50.37
CA ALA A 194 0.10 -70.17 51.83
C ALA A 194 1.14 -69.27 52.51
N ASP A 195 0.88 -68.20 53.27
CA ASP A 195 -0.28 -67.34 53.65
C ASP A 195 0.40 -66.00 54.14
N PRO A 196 -0.09 -65.23 55.14
CA PRO A 196 -0.99 -64.08 55.03
C PRO A 196 -0.43 -62.77 55.65
N GLU A 197 -1.29 -61.72 55.68
CA GLU A 197 -1.31 -60.53 56.59
C GLU A 197 -0.05 -59.62 56.68
N ALA A 198 -0.11 -58.34 56.26
CA ALA A 198 -0.65 -57.16 56.98
C ALA A 198 0.21 -56.75 58.21
N PRO A 199 0.20 -55.49 58.70
CA PRO A 199 -0.70 -54.36 58.41
C PRO A 199 -0.16 -53.26 57.48
#